data_AF-A0A7Z9PVH9-F1
#
_entry.id   AF-A0A7Z9PVH9-F1
#
_cell.length_a   1.000
_cell.length_b   1.000
_cell.length_c   1.000
_cell.angle_alpha   90.00
_cell.angle_beta   90.00
_cell.angle_gamma   90.00
#
_symmetry.space_group_name_H-M   'P 1'
#
loop_
_entity.id
_entity.type
_entity.pdbx_description
1 polymer ?
#
loop_
_entity_poly.entity_id
_entity_poly.type
_entity_poly.pdbx_seq_one_letter_code
_entity_poly.pdbx_strand_id
1 'polypeptide(L)'
;MESAQLSFVEFQRFIAERYGEKDGQRGVAQTFLWFMEEVGELASALQKSGTDNSVDLEGEFADVLGWLTTLANMKGIDLTGALQRKYLQDGGRNHKA
;
A
#
# COMPACT_ATOMS: atom_id res chain seq x y z
N MET A 1 22.98 -1.64 11.79
CA MET A 1 22.74 -0.53 10.85
C MET A 1 21.59 0.26 11.42
N GLU A 2 21.74 1.57 11.55
CA GLU A 2 20.59 2.44 11.83
C GLU A 2 19.65 2.29 10.63
N SER A 3 18.45 1.74 10.84
CA SER A 3 17.45 1.63 9.79
C SER A 3 17.12 3.06 9.35
N ALA A 4 17.46 3.39 8.11
CA ALA A 4 17.12 4.70 7.56
C ALA A 4 15.61 4.91 7.66
N GLN A 5 15.19 6.08 8.13
CA GLN A 5 13.76 6.44 8.14
C GLN A 5 13.25 6.41 6.69
N LEU A 6 12.17 5.68 6.45
CA LEU A 6 11.47 5.66 5.17
C LEU A 6 10.28 6.61 5.24
N SER A 7 10.27 7.66 4.42
CA SER A 7 9.10 8.52 4.26
C SER A 7 8.12 7.97 3.21
N PHE A 8 6.85 8.36 3.31
CA PHE A 8 5.84 8.03 2.30
C PHE A 8 6.19 8.57 0.90
N VAL A 9 6.85 9.72 0.83
CA VAL A 9 7.30 10.30 -0.45
C VAL A 9 8.36 9.40 -1.10
N GLU A 10 9.35 8.95 -0.32
CA GLU A 10 10.40 8.06 -0.80
C GLU A 10 9.83 6.71 -1.21
N PHE A 11 8.93 6.14 -0.42
CA PHE A 11 8.27 4.89 -0.76
C PHE A 11 7.44 5.00 -2.04
N GLN A 12 6.63 6.06 -2.18
CA GLN A 12 5.81 6.27 -3.37
C GLN A 12 6.65 6.42 -4.66
N ARG A 13 7.77 7.15 -4.57
CA ARG A 13 8.74 7.28 -5.66
C ARG A 13 9.41 5.96 -6.01
N PHE A 14 9.86 5.21 -5.00
CA PHE A 14 10.46 3.90 -5.19
C PHE A 14 9.52 2.96 -5.96
N ILE A 15 8.24 2.90 -5.58
CA ILE A 15 7.24 2.08 -6.29
C ILE A 15 7.06 2.54 -7.74
N ALA A 16 6.97 3.85 -7.97
CA ALA A 16 6.83 4.42 -9.32
C ALA A 16 8.02 4.05 -10.22
N GLU A 17 9.24 4.21 -9.72
CA GLU A 17 10.47 3.94 -10.45
C GLU A 17 10.65 2.45 -10.74
N ARG A 18 10.32 1.58 -9.77
CA ARG A 18 10.59 0.15 -9.85
C ARG A 18 9.55 -0.64 -10.64
N TYR A 19 8.28 -0.23 -10.57
CA TYR A 19 7.14 -1.00 -11.06
C TYR A 19 6.20 -0.21 -11.99
N GLY A 20 6.27 1.13 -11.99
CA GLY A 20 5.30 2.01 -12.64
C GLY A 20 5.12 1.79 -14.14
N GLU A 21 6.20 1.50 -14.89
CA GLU A 21 6.10 1.23 -16.33
C GLU A 21 5.33 -0.07 -16.61
N LYS A 22 5.74 -1.17 -15.98
CA LYS A 22 5.15 -2.51 -16.18
C LYS A 22 3.68 -2.54 -15.76
N ASP A 23 3.37 -1.96 -14.60
CA ASP A 23 2.00 -1.95 -14.10
C ASP A 23 1.15 -0.95 -14.88
N GLY A 24 1.74 0.17 -15.32
CA GLY A 24 1.08 1.18 -16.16
C GLY A 24 0.57 0.60 -17.48
N GLN A 25 1.35 -0.29 -18.11
CA GLN A 25 0.93 -1.02 -19.32
C GLN A 25 -0.28 -1.94 -19.08
N ARG A 26 -0.41 -2.49 -17.85
CA ARG A 26 -1.54 -3.36 -17.47
C ARG A 26 -2.84 -2.58 -17.32
N GLY A 27 -2.75 -1.30 -16.95
CA GLY A 27 -3.89 -0.41 -16.75
C GLY A 27 -4.54 -0.53 -15.37
N VAL A 28 -5.28 0.51 -14.98
CA VAL A 28 -5.84 0.66 -13.62
C VAL A 28 -6.77 -0.48 -13.23
N ALA A 29 -7.65 -0.93 -14.14
CA ALA A 29 -8.66 -1.94 -13.82
C ALA A 29 -8.02 -3.30 -13.48
N GLN A 30 -7.04 -3.73 -14.27
CA GLN A 30 -6.32 -4.98 -14.05
C GLN A 30 -5.38 -4.89 -12.84
N THR A 31 -4.72 -3.75 -12.63
CA THR A 31 -3.89 -3.52 -11.44
C THR A 31 -4.73 -3.51 -10.15
N PHE A 32 -5.98 -3.04 -10.22
CA PHE A 32 -6.91 -3.14 -9.09
C PHE A 32 -7.23 -4.60 -8.72
N LEU A 33 -7.27 -5.52 -9.69
CA LEU A 33 -7.47 -6.93 -9.38
C LEU A 33 -6.29 -7.52 -8.61
N TRP A 34 -5.05 -7.18 -8.97
CA TRP A 34 -3.86 -7.55 -8.20
C TRP A 34 -3.90 -6.97 -6.78
N PHE A 35 -4.25 -5.68 -6.64
CA PHE A 35 -4.46 -5.09 -5.32
C PHE A 35 -5.47 -5.88 -4.48
N MET A 36 -6.57 -6.35 -5.07
CA MET A 36 -7.58 -7.13 -4.35
C MET A 36 -7.12 -8.55 -3.99
N GLU A 37 -6.26 -9.16 -4.79
CA GLU A 37 -5.63 -10.45 -4.49
C GLU A 37 -4.81 -10.36 -3.20
N GLU A 38 -4.00 -9.33 -3.10
CA GLU A 38 -3.08 -9.05 -1.98
C GLU A 38 -3.84 -8.70 -0.70
N VAL A 39 -4.99 -8.03 -0.83
CA VAL A 39 -5.94 -7.85 0.29
C VAL A 39 -6.49 -9.20 0.77
N GLY A 40 -6.70 -10.16 -0.13
CA GLY A 40 -7.14 -11.51 0.20
C GLY A 40 -6.05 -12.36 0.85
N GLU A 41 -4.81 -12.21 0.42
CA GLU A 41 -3.64 -12.85 1.04
C GLU A 41 -3.42 -12.30 2.45
N LEU A 42 -3.48 -10.97 2.63
CA LEU A 42 -3.49 -10.35 3.96
C LEU A 42 -4.61 -10.86 4.86
N ALA A 43 -5.85 -10.99 4.34
CA ALA A 43 -6.97 -11.54 5.10
C ALA A 43 -6.71 -12.98 5.57
N SER A 44 -6.13 -13.80 4.69
CA SER A 44 -5.75 -15.18 4.99
C SER A 44 -4.62 -15.25 6.02
N ALA A 45 -3.62 -14.38 5.90
CA ALA A 45 -2.52 -14.29 6.85
C ALA A 45 -3.00 -13.85 8.24
N LEU A 46 -3.86 -12.85 8.32
CA LEU A 46 -4.47 -12.39 9.58
C LEU A 46 -5.21 -13.54 10.28
N GLN A 47 -5.99 -14.32 9.55
CA GLN A 47 -6.70 -15.48 10.11
C GLN A 47 -5.75 -16.52 10.70
N LYS A 48 -4.61 -16.78 10.05
CA LYS A 48 -3.69 -17.86 10.41
C LYS A 48 -2.60 -17.45 11.39
N SER A 49 -2.28 -16.17 11.49
CA SER A 49 -1.15 -15.62 12.27
C SER A 49 -1.14 -16.02 13.76
N GLY A 50 -2.29 -16.36 14.34
CA GLY A 50 -2.39 -16.85 15.73
C GLY A 50 -2.19 -18.37 15.91
N THR A 51 -2.11 -19.12 14.83
CA THR A 51 -2.06 -20.60 14.84
C THR A 51 -0.91 -21.17 14.02
N ASP A 52 -0.39 -20.41 13.06
CA ASP A 52 0.66 -20.81 12.15
C ASP A 52 1.75 -19.71 12.12
N ASN A 53 2.90 -20.03 12.71
CA ASN A 53 4.04 -19.12 12.79
C ASN A 53 4.83 -19.02 11.46
N SER A 54 4.46 -19.78 10.42
CA SER A 54 5.10 -19.71 9.10
C SER A 54 4.51 -18.65 8.18
N VAL A 55 3.44 -17.99 8.60
CA VAL A 55 2.76 -16.95 7.84
C VAL A 55 3.56 -15.65 7.86
N ASP A 56 3.84 -15.09 6.69
CA ASP A 56 4.52 -13.79 6.55
C ASP A 56 3.53 -12.62 6.64
N LEU A 57 2.99 -12.37 7.84
CA LEU A 57 2.01 -11.30 8.02
C LEU A 57 2.57 -9.91 7.69
N GLU A 58 3.86 -9.66 7.98
CA GLU A 58 4.51 -8.38 7.70
C GLU A 58 4.62 -8.11 6.20
N GLY A 59 4.97 -9.15 5.42
CA GLY A 59 5.00 -9.11 3.96
C GLY A 59 3.65 -8.71 3.37
N GLU A 60 2.57 -9.36 3.79
CA GLU A 60 1.23 -9.08 3.26
C GLU A 60 0.76 -7.63 3.53
N PHE A 61 1.12 -7.06 4.68
CA PHE A 61 0.85 -5.64 4.95
C PHE A 61 1.63 -4.72 4.01
N ALA A 62 2.89 -5.08 3.72
CA ALA A 62 3.73 -4.34 2.80
C ALA A 62 3.21 -4.42 1.35
N ASP A 63 2.75 -5.59 0.91
CA ASP A 63 2.26 -5.79 -0.45
C ASP A 63 0.94 -5.05 -0.70
N VAL A 64 -0.01 -5.08 0.25
CA VAL A 64 -1.23 -4.25 0.18
C VAL A 64 -0.89 -2.76 0.05
N LEU A 65 0.07 -2.27 0.84
CA LEU A 65 0.51 -0.88 0.76
C LEU A 65 1.21 -0.57 -0.58
N GLY A 66 2.02 -1.50 -1.09
CA GLY A 66 2.71 -1.40 -2.37
C GLY A 66 1.74 -1.26 -3.53
N TRP A 67 0.75 -2.15 -3.63
CA TRP A 67 -0.24 -2.11 -4.70
C TRP A 67 -1.19 -0.92 -4.62
N LEU A 68 -1.58 -0.50 -3.42
CA LEU A 68 -2.31 0.77 -3.23
C LEU A 68 -1.49 1.96 -3.75
N THR A 69 -0.19 1.95 -3.48
CA THR A 69 0.74 2.99 -3.92
C THR A 69 0.90 2.99 -5.45
N THR A 70 0.98 1.81 -6.07
CA THR A 70 0.96 1.65 -7.54
C THR A 70 -0.29 2.28 -8.15
N LEU A 71 -1.48 2.01 -7.60
CA LEU A 71 -2.73 2.63 -8.06
C LEU A 71 -2.72 4.15 -7.90
N ALA A 72 -2.22 4.66 -6.77
CA ALA A 72 -2.09 6.10 -6.54
C ALA A 72 -1.17 6.76 -7.59
N ASN A 73 -0.04 6.12 -7.91
CA ASN A 73 0.88 6.56 -8.95
C ASN A 73 0.20 6.63 -10.33
N MET A 74 -0.55 5.59 -10.72
CA MET A 74 -1.29 5.57 -11.99
C MET A 74 -2.34 6.68 -12.09
N LYS A 75 -2.93 7.08 -10.95
CA LYS A 75 -3.95 8.13 -10.90
C LYS A 75 -3.36 9.53 -10.66
N GLY A 76 -2.04 9.66 -10.54
CA GLY A 76 -1.38 10.94 -10.26
C GLY A 76 -1.72 11.50 -8.87
N ILE A 77 -1.95 10.64 -7.88
CA ILE A 77 -2.32 11.03 -6.52
C ILE A 77 -1.07 11.15 -5.65
N ASP A 78 -0.86 12.30 -5.01
CA ASP A 78 0.13 12.48 -3.94
C ASP A 78 -0.41 11.90 -2.62
N LEU A 79 0.13 10.75 -2.21
CA LEU A 79 -0.31 10.06 -0.99
C LEU A 79 0.08 10.82 0.27
N THR A 80 1.26 11.43 0.32
CA THR A 80 1.73 12.15 1.52
C THR A 80 0.81 13.32 1.79
N GLY A 81 0.51 14.13 0.77
CA GLY A 81 -0.45 15.20 0.89
C GLY A 81 -1.87 14.71 1.18
N ALA A 82 -2.30 13.57 0.60
CA ALA A 82 -3.60 12.99 0.89
C ALA A 82 -3.74 12.58 2.36
N LEU A 83 -2.74 11.91 2.92
CA LEU A 83 -2.68 11.51 4.33
C LEU A 83 -2.68 12.73 5.25
N GLN A 84 -1.84 13.72 4.95
CA GLN A 84 -1.77 14.97 5.71
C GLN A 84 -3.14 15.66 5.77
N ARG A 85 -3.78 15.89 4.62
CA ARG A 85 -5.09 16.54 4.54
C ARG A 85 -6.21 15.74 5.22
N LYS A 86 -6.14 14.41 5.19
CA LYS A 86 -7.22 13.54 5.68
C LYS A 86 -7.14 13.29 7.19
N TYR A 87 -5.94 13.11 7.72
CA TYR A 87 -5.71 12.60 9.07
C TYR A 87 -4.92 13.54 9.97
N LEU A 88 -4.00 14.34 9.43
CA LEU A 88 -3.07 15.14 10.23
C LEU A 88 -3.47 16.62 10.33
N GLN A 89 -4.25 17.11 9.37
CA GLN A 89 -4.88 18.44 9.41
C GLN A 89 -6.30 18.30 9.98
N ASP A 90 -6.64 19.20 10.92
CA ASP A 90 -7.97 19.32 11.57
C ASP A 90 -8.47 18.11 12.38
N GLY A 91 -7.61 17.54 13.25
CA GLY A 91 -8.06 16.59 14.29
C GLY A 91 -8.60 15.25 13.77
N GLY A 92 -8.37 14.94 12.49
CA GLY A 92 -8.76 13.69 11.83
C GLY A 92 -10.28 13.55 11.72
N ARG A 93 -10.82 13.59 10.50
CA ARG A 93 -12.23 13.15 10.31
C ARG A 93 -12.32 11.70 10.78
N ASN A 94 -13.05 11.47 11.88
CA ASN A 94 -13.37 10.14 12.40
C ASN A 94 -13.71 9.21 11.22
N HIS A 95 -13.11 8.03 11.23
CA HIS A 95 -13.47 6.97 10.29
C HIS A 95 -15.00 6.85 10.33
N LYS A 96 -15.67 6.98 9.18
CA LYS A 96 -17.08 6.62 9.14
C LYS A 96 -17.10 5.11 9.37
N ALA A 97 -17.54 4.71 10.56
CA ALA A 97 -17.91 3.33 10.87
C ALA A 97 -19.05 2.88 9.95
#